data_AF-A0A925YI35-F1
#
_entry.id   AF-A0A925YI35-F1
#
_cell.length_a   1.000
_cell.length_b   1.000
_cell.length_c   1.000
_cell.angle_alpha   90.00
_cell.angle_beta   90.00
_cell.angle_gamma   90.00
#
_symmetry.space_group_name_H-M   'P 1'
#
loop_
_entity.id
_entity.type
_entity.pdbx_description
1 polymer ?
#
loop_
_entity_poly.entity_id
_entity_poly.type
_entity_poly.pdbx_seq_one_letter_code
_entity_poly.pdbx_strand_id
1 'polypeptide(L)'
;MTQTSAAPPRRPRVFRDPVHGDITFPRGRFQSLLEQVIDTELFQRLRGIRQTAVMNLVFHGAEHSRFTHSMGAAHVAGMMLESAAENSGFKVSVAACEETVLAALLHDVGHGPFSHSLEEIIGAGFAHERMTVRILTAPESEIHRLLAAYDPGLPDRLRAFIEHAPPGTPARHHWTHEIVSSQLDADRLDYLARDALMAGIRTHAFD
;
A
#
# COMPACT_ATOMS: atom_id res chain seq x y z
N MET A 1 19.75 33.68 -20.65
CA MET A 1 19.08 32.38 -20.85
C MET A 1 19.82 31.34 -20.01
N THR A 2 19.42 31.18 -18.75
CA THR A 2 19.96 30.16 -17.85
C THR A 2 19.27 28.84 -18.19
N GLN A 3 20.01 27.94 -18.83
CA GLN A 3 19.57 26.55 -19.01
C GLN A 3 19.55 25.90 -17.64
N THR A 4 18.36 25.64 -17.10
CA THR A 4 18.18 24.79 -15.93
C THR A 4 18.52 23.37 -16.37
N SER A 5 19.74 22.92 -16.06
CA SER A 5 20.16 21.53 -16.24
C SER A 5 19.26 20.65 -15.38
N ALA A 6 18.31 19.95 -16.02
CA ALA A 6 17.50 18.94 -15.35
C ALA A 6 18.45 17.86 -14.77
N ALA A 7 18.29 17.53 -13.49
CA ALA A 7 19.07 16.46 -12.87
C ALA A 7 18.88 15.16 -13.67
N PRO A 8 19.94 14.33 -13.82
CA PRO A 8 19.84 13.08 -14.56
C PRO A 8 18.73 12.20 -13.95
N PRO A 9 17.98 11.44 -14.78
CA PRO A 9 16.92 10.58 -14.28
C PRO A 9 17.50 9.57 -13.28
N ARG A 10 16.96 9.56 -12.05
CA ARG A 10 17.33 8.59 -11.03
C ARG A 10 17.09 7.17 -11.56
N ARG A 11 18.05 6.27 -11.34
CA ARG A 11 17.86 4.85 -11.66
C ARG A 11 16.68 4.31 -10.85
N PRO A 12 15.85 3.43 -11.43
CA PRO A 12 14.75 2.82 -10.69
C PRO A 12 15.28 2.06 -9.48
N ARG A 13 14.74 2.36 -8.30
CA ARG A 13 15.00 1.58 -7.09
C ARG A 13 14.29 0.23 -7.24
N VAL A 14 15.02 -0.84 -7.04
CA VAL A 14 14.51 -2.21 -7.07
C VAL A 14 14.47 -2.74 -5.65
N PHE A 15 13.32 -3.24 -5.22
CA PHE A 15 13.15 -3.89 -3.93
C PHE A 15 13.05 -5.40 -4.16
N ARG A 16 14.01 -6.16 -3.61
CA ARG A 16 13.95 -7.62 -3.64
C ARG A 16 12.97 -8.11 -2.58
N ASP A 17 11.95 -8.82 -3.03
CA ASP A 17 10.91 -9.41 -2.20
C ASP A 17 10.91 -10.94 -2.36
N PRO A 18 10.83 -11.72 -1.27
CA PRO A 18 10.88 -13.18 -1.34
C PRO A 18 9.62 -13.83 -1.92
N VAL A 19 8.49 -13.10 -1.96
CA VAL A 19 7.22 -13.57 -2.52
C VAL A 19 7.15 -13.18 -4.01
N HIS A 20 7.43 -11.91 -4.32
CA HIS A 20 7.17 -11.33 -5.64
C HIS A 20 8.42 -11.10 -6.50
N GLY A 21 9.62 -11.39 -5.99
CA GLY A 21 10.86 -11.19 -6.74
C GLY A 21 11.30 -9.72 -6.79
N ASP A 22 11.33 -9.12 -7.98
CA ASP A 22 11.75 -7.71 -8.16
C ASP A 22 10.54 -6.78 -8.16
N ILE A 23 10.36 -6.04 -7.07
CA ILE A 23 9.36 -4.97 -6.99
C ILE A 23 9.99 -3.67 -7.54
N THR A 24 9.36 -3.12 -8.57
CA THR A 24 9.71 -1.83 -9.18
C THR A 24 8.47 -0.99 -9.43
N PHE A 25 8.65 0.32 -9.54
CA PHE A 25 7.56 1.26 -9.78
C PHE A 25 7.75 2.04 -11.10
N PRO A 26 6.65 2.52 -11.73
CA PRO A 26 6.71 3.26 -12.99
C PRO A 26 7.59 4.51 -12.88
N ARG A 27 8.47 4.73 -13.86
CA ARG A 27 9.44 5.84 -13.84
C ARG A 27 8.77 7.22 -13.87
N GLY A 28 9.41 8.19 -13.22
CA GLY A 28 9.06 9.61 -13.35
C GLY A 28 8.67 10.25 -12.02
N ARG A 29 7.71 11.18 -12.09
CA ARG A 29 7.26 11.94 -10.92
C ARG A 29 6.62 11.03 -9.86
N PHE A 30 5.81 10.06 -10.30
CA PHE A 30 5.17 9.09 -9.43
C PHE A 30 6.16 8.21 -8.67
N GLN A 31 7.19 7.69 -9.35
CA GLN A 31 8.29 6.97 -8.70
C GLN A 31 8.91 7.79 -7.57
N SER A 32 9.17 9.07 -7.85
CA SER A 32 9.81 9.96 -6.88
C SER A 32 8.91 10.18 -5.67
N LEU A 33 7.59 10.27 -5.86
CA LEU A 33 6.63 10.33 -4.75
C LEU A 33 6.65 9.04 -3.94
N LEU A 34 6.52 7.88 -4.58
CA LEU A 34 6.53 6.57 -3.91
C LEU A 34 7.79 6.36 -3.09
N GLU A 35 8.97 6.62 -3.66
CA GLU A 35 10.24 6.49 -2.94
C GLU A 35 10.30 7.43 -1.73
N GLN A 36 9.84 8.68 -1.88
CA GLN A 36 9.79 9.63 -0.76
C GLN A 36 8.82 9.17 0.34
N VAL A 37 7.63 8.68 -0.04
CA VAL A 37 6.65 8.10 0.90
C VAL A 37 7.24 6.89 1.62
N ILE A 38 7.89 5.98 0.89
CA ILE A 38 8.55 4.81 1.46
C ILE A 38 9.64 5.22 2.46
N ASP A 39 10.42 6.25 2.14
CA ASP A 39 11.53 6.72 2.98
C ASP A 39 11.07 7.58 4.19
N THR A 40 9.76 7.85 4.36
CA THR A 40 9.21 8.55 5.54
C THR A 40 9.35 7.75 6.83
N GLU A 41 9.50 8.42 7.97
CA GLU A 41 9.54 7.76 9.29
C GLU A 41 8.23 6.99 9.56
N LEU A 42 7.08 7.59 9.21
CA LEU A 42 5.76 6.99 9.35
C LEU A 42 5.62 5.68 8.58
N PHE A 43 6.20 5.56 7.39
CA PHE A 43 6.18 4.31 6.63
C PHE A 43 7.28 3.34 7.10
N GLN A 44 8.50 3.82 7.36
CA GLN A 44 9.61 3.00 7.85
C GLN A 44 9.30 2.34 9.20
N ARG A 45 8.46 2.95 10.05
CA ARG A 45 8.01 2.35 11.32
C ARG A 45 7.37 0.98 11.13
N LEU A 46 6.74 0.73 9.97
CA LEU A 46 6.06 -0.54 9.68
C LEU A 46 7.03 -1.73 9.68
N ARG A 47 8.35 -1.49 9.56
CA ARG A 47 9.38 -2.53 9.71
C ARG A 47 9.40 -3.12 11.12
N GLY A 48 9.04 -2.33 12.13
CA GLY A 48 8.97 -2.76 13.52
C GLY A 48 7.63 -3.38 13.93
N ILE A 49 6.65 -3.41 13.02
CA ILE A 49 5.30 -3.93 13.29
C ILE A 49 5.16 -5.27 12.58
N ARG A 50 5.03 -6.35 13.34
CA ARG A 50 4.79 -7.70 12.80
C ARG A 50 3.42 -7.77 12.13
N GLN A 51 3.36 -8.42 10.96
CA GLN A 51 2.10 -8.65 10.26
C GLN A 51 1.12 -9.42 11.16
N THR A 52 1.55 -10.59 11.62
CA THR A 52 0.71 -11.61 12.26
C THR A 52 0.81 -11.60 13.80
N ALA A 53 1.05 -10.43 14.40
CA ALA A 53 1.13 -10.22 15.85
C ALA A 53 2.01 -11.25 16.59
N VAL A 54 1.37 -12.20 17.30
CA VAL A 54 2.03 -13.23 18.14
C VAL A 54 2.18 -14.59 17.45
N MET A 55 1.80 -14.70 16.16
CA MET A 55 1.90 -15.96 15.41
C MET A 55 3.33 -16.51 15.36
N ASN A 56 4.33 -15.64 15.47
CA ASN A 56 5.74 -16.02 15.56
C ASN A 56 6.05 -16.93 16.76
N LEU A 57 5.24 -16.90 17.83
CA LEU A 57 5.39 -17.80 18.99
C LEU A 57 5.03 -19.26 18.68
N VAL A 58 4.28 -19.51 17.60
CA VAL A 58 3.90 -20.84 17.13
C VAL A 58 4.66 -21.20 15.85
N PHE A 59 4.68 -20.28 14.88
CA PHE A 59 5.41 -20.40 13.63
C PHE A 59 6.62 -19.46 13.67
N HIS A 60 7.76 -19.95 14.15
CA HIS A 60 8.96 -19.13 14.39
C HIS A 60 9.55 -18.42 13.15
N GLY A 61 9.05 -18.72 11.95
CA GLY A 61 9.38 -18.00 10.71
C GLY A 61 8.49 -16.78 10.43
N ALA A 62 7.33 -16.66 11.09
CA ALA A 62 6.33 -15.59 10.89
C ALA A 62 6.75 -14.26 11.57
N GLU A 63 7.97 -13.81 11.28
CA GLU A 63 8.59 -12.59 11.79
C GLU A 63 8.49 -11.42 10.81
N HIS A 64 7.78 -11.60 9.68
CA HIS A 64 7.63 -10.56 8.67
C HIS A 64 6.82 -9.37 9.16
N SER A 65 7.10 -8.23 8.54
CA SER A 65 6.60 -6.93 8.97
C SER A 65 5.49 -6.42 8.06
N ARG A 66 4.70 -5.48 8.57
CA ARG A 66 3.73 -4.74 7.74
C ARG A 66 4.41 -3.98 6.61
N PHE A 67 5.66 -3.53 6.80
CA PHE A 67 6.41 -2.89 5.72
C PHE A 67 6.54 -3.80 4.49
N THR A 68 6.95 -5.06 4.70
CA THR A 68 7.12 -6.01 3.60
C THR A 68 5.80 -6.35 2.92
N HIS A 69 4.72 -6.46 3.71
CA HIS A 69 3.38 -6.67 3.19
C HIS A 69 2.88 -5.47 2.37
N SER A 70 2.95 -4.25 2.89
CA SER A 70 2.55 -3.03 2.19
C SER A 70 3.27 -2.85 0.84
N MET A 71 4.57 -3.17 0.78
CA MET A 71 5.33 -3.16 -0.47
C MET A 71 4.80 -4.18 -1.48
N GLY A 72 4.47 -5.39 -1.03
CA GLY A 72 3.93 -6.45 -1.87
C GLY A 72 2.49 -6.18 -2.33
N ALA A 73 1.62 -5.68 -1.44
CA ALA A 73 0.27 -5.27 -1.80
C ALA A 73 0.27 -4.17 -2.89
N ALA A 74 1.18 -3.19 -2.80
CA ALA A 74 1.34 -2.17 -3.84
C ALA A 74 1.79 -2.77 -5.18
N HIS A 75 2.66 -3.79 -5.15
CA HIS A 75 3.12 -4.49 -6.34
C HIS A 75 1.97 -5.28 -7.00
N VAL A 76 1.25 -6.07 -6.21
CA VAL A 76 0.11 -6.88 -6.68
C VAL A 76 -0.98 -5.97 -7.26
N ALA A 77 -1.27 -4.83 -6.63
CA ALA A 77 -2.21 -3.84 -7.17
C ALA A 77 -1.80 -3.34 -8.56
N GLY A 78 -0.50 -3.09 -8.77
CA GLY A 78 0.05 -2.74 -10.09
C GLY A 78 -0.15 -3.84 -11.13
N MET A 79 0.12 -5.10 -10.76
CA MET A 79 -0.08 -6.26 -11.64
C MET A 79 -1.56 -6.45 -12.00
N MET A 80 -2.47 -6.26 -11.03
CA MET A 80 -3.91 -6.35 -11.26
C MET A 80 -4.38 -5.27 -12.25
N LEU A 81 -3.90 -4.03 -12.12
CA LEU A 81 -4.21 -2.94 -13.04
C LEU A 81 -3.72 -3.21 -14.46
N GLU A 82 -2.48 -3.69 -14.60
CA GLU A 82 -1.89 -4.05 -15.90
C GLU A 82 -2.69 -5.18 -16.57
N SER A 83 -2.93 -6.26 -15.81
CA SER A 83 -3.73 -7.39 -16.28
C SER A 83 -5.15 -6.99 -16.68
N ALA A 84 -5.80 -6.12 -15.90
CA ALA A 84 -7.13 -5.62 -16.22
C ALA A 84 -7.12 -4.77 -17.50
N ALA A 85 -6.13 -3.88 -17.67
CA ALA A 85 -6.01 -3.04 -18.86
C ALA A 85 -5.77 -3.86 -20.14
N GLU A 86 -4.94 -4.91 -20.05
CA GLU A 86 -4.61 -5.79 -21.17
C GLU A 86 -5.80 -6.69 -21.58
N ASN A 87 -6.50 -7.28 -20.61
CA ASN A 87 -7.50 -8.32 -20.88
C ASN A 87 -8.90 -7.77 -21.18
N SER A 88 -9.24 -6.59 -20.67
CA SER A 88 -10.61 -6.05 -20.80
C SER A 88 -10.77 -4.99 -21.89
N GLY A 89 -9.66 -4.43 -22.39
CA GLY A 89 -9.66 -3.27 -23.28
C GLY A 89 -10.09 -1.96 -22.60
N PHE A 90 -10.38 -1.96 -21.29
CA PHE A 90 -10.66 -0.74 -20.53
C PHE A 90 -9.37 0.04 -20.30
N LYS A 91 -9.39 1.33 -20.66
CA LYS A 91 -8.29 2.24 -20.36
C LYS A 91 -8.47 2.82 -18.96
N VAL A 92 -7.61 2.41 -18.03
CA VAL A 92 -7.45 3.10 -16.74
C VAL A 92 -6.63 4.36 -16.96
N SER A 93 -7.04 5.48 -16.35
CA SER A 93 -6.24 6.69 -16.39
C SER A 93 -4.97 6.49 -15.58
N VAL A 94 -3.87 7.14 -15.99
CA VAL A 94 -2.60 7.09 -15.24
C VAL A 94 -2.82 7.51 -13.78
N ALA A 95 -3.62 8.55 -13.55
CA ALA A 95 -3.96 9.02 -12.20
C ALA A 95 -4.65 7.94 -11.36
N ALA A 96 -5.62 7.21 -11.93
CA ALA A 96 -6.30 6.14 -11.21
C ALA A 96 -5.35 4.97 -10.89
N CYS A 97 -4.42 4.64 -11.79
CA CYS A 97 -3.38 3.64 -11.50
C CYS A 97 -2.48 4.09 -10.34
N GLU A 98 -2.00 5.33 -10.38
CA GLU A 98 -1.14 5.92 -9.34
C GLU A 98 -1.83 5.95 -7.97
N GLU A 99 -3.09 6.37 -7.94
CA GLU A 99 -3.93 6.42 -6.73
C GLU A 99 -4.15 5.03 -6.13
N THR A 100 -4.44 4.03 -6.97
CA THR A 100 -4.67 2.65 -6.54
C THR A 100 -3.41 2.03 -5.95
N VAL A 101 -2.26 2.22 -6.59
CA VAL A 101 -0.97 1.71 -6.08
C VAL A 101 -0.58 2.40 -4.78
N LEU A 102 -0.79 3.72 -4.66
CA LEU A 102 -0.57 4.44 -3.40
C LEU A 102 -1.52 4.00 -2.29
N ALA A 103 -2.79 3.78 -2.61
CA ALA A 103 -3.78 3.29 -1.66
C ALA A 103 -3.37 1.89 -1.14
N ALA A 104 -2.98 0.98 -2.02
CA ALA A 104 -2.48 -0.34 -1.64
C ALA A 104 -1.18 -0.25 -0.81
N LEU A 105 -0.26 0.66 -1.13
CA LEU A 105 0.94 0.88 -0.33
C LEU A 105 0.60 1.39 1.09
N LEU A 106 -0.36 2.30 1.21
CA LEU A 106 -0.64 3.04 2.44
C LEU A 106 -1.78 2.48 3.28
N HIS A 107 -2.50 1.45 2.81
CA HIS A 107 -3.71 0.94 3.48
C HIS A 107 -3.47 0.62 4.96
N ASP A 108 -2.29 0.08 5.23
CA ASP A 108 -1.84 -0.41 6.52
C ASP A 108 -0.99 0.56 7.34
N VAL A 109 -0.72 1.78 6.83
CA VAL A 109 0.22 2.71 7.47
C VAL A 109 -0.23 3.10 8.88
N GLY A 110 -1.54 3.05 9.16
CA GLY A 110 -2.14 3.36 10.45
C GLY A 110 -1.98 2.30 11.54
N HIS A 111 -1.46 1.10 11.24
CA HIS A 111 -1.34 0.04 12.24
C HIS A 111 -0.39 0.40 13.39
N GLY A 112 -0.78 -0.02 14.59
CA GLY A 112 0.04 0.01 15.81
C GLY A 112 0.77 -1.31 16.06
N PRO A 113 1.59 -1.39 17.13
CA PRO A 113 2.24 -2.65 17.53
C PRO A 113 1.21 -3.73 17.83
N PHE A 114 1.57 -5.00 17.63
CA PHE A 114 0.66 -6.17 17.79
C PHE A 114 -0.59 -6.17 16.90
N SER A 115 -0.65 -5.34 15.85
CA SER A 115 -1.70 -5.43 14.82
C SER A 115 -3.11 -5.38 15.42
N HIS A 116 -4.04 -6.20 14.93
CA HIS A 116 -5.42 -6.26 15.42
C HIS A 116 -5.53 -6.67 16.90
N SER A 117 -4.57 -7.41 17.46
CA SER A 117 -4.60 -7.75 18.88
C SER A 117 -4.56 -6.50 19.77
N LEU A 118 -3.88 -5.43 19.34
CA LEU A 118 -3.89 -4.16 20.07
C LEU A 118 -5.24 -3.45 19.96
N GLU A 119 -5.89 -3.52 18.80
CA GLU A 119 -7.23 -2.95 18.59
C GLU A 119 -8.27 -3.62 19.49
N GLU A 120 -8.23 -4.94 19.59
CA GLU A 120 -9.10 -5.72 20.48
C GLU A 120 -8.88 -5.35 21.96
N ILE A 121 -7.63 -5.20 22.39
CA ILE A 121 -7.28 -4.87 23.78
C ILE A 121 -7.65 -3.43 24.13
N ILE A 122 -7.37 -2.46 23.25
CA ILE A 122 -7.70 -1.04 23.46
C ILE A 122 -9.20 -0.80 23.27
N GLY A 123 -9.91 -1.68 22.56
CA GLY A 123 -11.32 -1.57 22.27
C GLY A 123 -11.65 -0.45 21.28
N ALA A 124 -12.92 0.00 21.28
CA ALA A 124 -13.49 0.97 20.33
C ALA A 124 -12.78 2.34 20.22
N GLY A 125 -11.73 2.57 21.02
CA GLY A 125 -10.91 3.78 21.00
C GLY A 125 -9.86 3.83 19.88
N PHE A 126 -9.51 2.73 19.22
CA PHE A 126 -8.49 2.71 18.16
C PHE A 126 -8.85 1.74 17.02
N ALA A 127 -8.77 2.24 15.79
CA ALA A 127 -8.87 1.45 14.56
C ALA A 127 -7.78 1.94 13.61
N HIS A 128 -6.99 1.02 13.04
CA HIS A 128 -5.90 1.35 12.13
C HIS A 128 -6.40 2.17 10.94
N GLU A 129 -7.58 1.86 10.38
CA GLU A 129 -8.17 2.64 9.28
C GLU A 129 -8.31 4.12 9.61
N ARG A 130 -8.80 4.44 10.82
CA ARG A 130 -8.95 5.83 11.28
C ARG A 130 -7.59 6.52 11.45
N MET A 131 -6.57 5.77 11.86
CA MET A 131 -5.21 6.27 11.94
C MET A 131 -4.58 6.45 10.55
N THR A 132 -4.82 5.52 9.62
CA THR A 132 -4.42 5.64 8.21
C THR A 132 -5.02 6.91 7.62
N VAL A 133 -6.33 7.12 7.77
CA VAL A 133 -7.01 8.35 7.33
C VAL A 133 -6.35 9.59 7.93
N ARG A 134 -6.08 9.61 9.23
CA ARG A 134 -5.40 10.74 9.87
C ARG A 134 -4.00 10.97 9.29
N ILE A 135 -3.23 9.92 9.03
CA ILE A 135 -1.91 10.03 8.40
C ILE A 135 -2.02 10.60 6.98
N LEU A 136 -3.08 10.26 6.24
CA LEU A 136 -3.31 10.77 4.89
C LEU A 136 -3.77 12.23 4.88
N THR A 137 -4.62 12.65 5.82
CA THR A 137 -5.33 13.94 5.75
C THR A 137 -4.81 15.03 6.68
N ALA A 138 -4.05 14.68 7.73
CA ALA A 138 -3.60 15.65 8.71
C ALA A 138 -2.37 16.45 8.21
N PRO A 139 -2.39 17.80 8.20
CA PRO A 139 -1.30 18.62 7.68
C PRO A 139 0.07 18.42 8.34
N GLU A 140 0.08 17.97 9.60
CA GLU A 140 1.29 17.65 10.34
C GLU A 140 1.99 16.36 9.87
N SER A 141 1.28 15.48 9.16
CA SER A 141 1.82 14.24 8.62
C SER A 141 2.79 14.51 7.47
N GLU A 142 3.97 13.91 7.52
CA GLU A 142 4.94 13.98 6.43
C GLU A 142 4.41 13.33 5.14
N ILE A 143 3.65 12.24 5.27
CA ILE A 143 3.01 11.56 4.14
C ILE A 143 1.97 12.50 3.51
N HIS A 144 1.12 13.14 4.31
CA HIS A 144 0.17 14.13 3.80
C HIS A 144 0.87 15.24 3.00
N ARG A 145 1.95 15.83 3.54
CA ARG A 145 2.70 16.89 2.87
C ARG A 145 3.24 16.44 1.52
N LEU A 146 3.77 15.22 1.41
CA LEU A 146 4.27 14.66 0.15
C LEU A 146 3.13 14.45 -0.86
N LEU A 147 2.01 13.88 -0.42
CA LEU A 147 0.82 13.65 -1.26
C LEU A 147 0.24 14.97 -1.77
N ALA A 148 0.03 15.95 -0.89
CA ALA A 148 -0.52 17.27 -1.24
C ALA A 148 0.42 18.08 -2.16
N ALA A 149 1.74 17.93 -2.01
CA ALA A 149 2.72 18.53 -2.91
C ALA A 149 2.70 17.87 -4.31
N TYR A 150 2.31 16.60 -4.42
CA TYR A 150 2.11 15.93 -5.69
C TYR A 150 0.82 16.37 -6.38
N ASP A 151 -0.28 16.35 -5.65
CA ASP A 151 -1.59 16.83 -6.08
C ASP A 151 -2.40 17.20 -4.81
N PRO A 152 -2.87 18.45 -4.67
CA PRO A 152 -3.59 18.89 -3.47
C PRO A 152 -4.83 18.06 -3.11
N GLY A 153 -5.48 17.43 -4.11
CA GLY A 153 -6.65 16.58 -3.90
C GLY A 153 -6.33 15.09 -3.68
N LEU A 154 -5.07 14.67 -3.84
CA LEU A 154 -4.66 13.27 -3.69
C LEU A 154 -4.92 12.72 -2.29
N PRO A 155 -4.63 13.44 -1.17
CA PRO A 155 -4.98 12.97 0.17
C PRO A 155 -6.44 12.53 0.33
N ASP A 156 -7.39 13.35 -0.15
CA ASP A 156 -8.81 13.07 -0.03
C ASP A 156 -9.25 11.92 -0.95
N ARG A 157 -8.65 11.78 -2.14
CA ARG A 157 -8.93 10.65 -3.02
C ARG A 157 -8.42 9.33 -2.42
N LEU A 158 -7.23 9.32 -1.83
CA LEU A 158 -6.72 8.13 -1.12
C LEU A 158 -7.54 7.78 0.12
N ARG A 159 -8.03 8.79 0.85
CA ARG A 159 -8.94 8.59 1.99
C ARG A 159 -10.16 7.75 1.61
N ALA A 160 -10.72 7.95 0.42
CA ALA A 160 -11.89 7.22 -0.05
C ALA A 160 -11.64 5.71 -0.24
N PHE A 161 -10.39 5.27 -0.45
CA PHE A 161 -10.04 3.84 -0.49
C PHE A 161 -10.10 3.20 0.89
N ILE A 162 -9.80 3.96 1.95
CA ILE A 162 -9.66 3.46 3.32
C ILE A 162 -10.98 3.50 4.08
N GLU A 163 -11.73 4.60 3.97
CA GLU A 163 -13.01 4.77 4.70
C GLU A 163 -14.15 3.88 4.19
N HIS A 164 -13.89 3.02 3.19
CA HIS A 164 -14.90 2.18 2.55
C HIS A 164 -16.20 2.98 2.28
N ALA A 165 -16.07 4.13 1.61
CA ALA A 165 -17.16 5.09 1.41
C ALA A 165 -18.47 4.38 1.02
N PRO A 166 -19.66 4.83 1.44
CA PRO A 166 -20.90 4.11 1.18
C PRO A 166 -21.11 3.80 -0.32
N PRO A 167 -21.68 2.62 -0.68
CA PRO A 167 -22.06 2.30 -2.05
C PRO A 167 -22.87 3.44 -2.66
N GLY A 168 -22.49 3.89 -3.87
CA GLY A 168 -23.16 5.00 -4.55
C GLY A 168 -22.48 6.36 -4.43
N THR A 169 -21.45 6.53 -3.58
CA THR A 169 -20.62 7.74 -3.58
C THR A 169 -19.86 7.88 -4.91
N PRO A 170 -19.84 9.05 -5.57
CA PRO A 170 -19.15 9.26 -6.85
C PRO A 170 -17.70 8.77 -6.88
N ALA A 171 -17.00 8.86 -5.74
CA ALA A 171 -15.65 8.36 -5.55
C ALA A 171 -15.54 6.82 -5.60
N ARG A 172 -16.57 6.07 -5.19
CA ARG A 172 -16.55 4.60 -5.03
C ARG A 172 -16.99 3.83 -6.29
N HIS A 173 -17.21 4.50 -7.43
CA HIS A 173 -17.70 3.85 -8.66
C HIS A 173 -16.61 3.35 -9.59
N HIS A 174 -15.34 3.51 -9.25
CA HIS A 174 -14.26 2.94 -10.04
C HIS A 174 -13.87 1.58 -9.45
N TRP A 175 -13.93 0.54 -10.28
CA TRP A 175 -13.55 -0.85 -9.97
C TRP A 175 -12.13 -0.98 -9.38
N THR A 176 -11.29 0.04 -9.51
CA THR A 176 -9.98 0.11 -8.87
C THR A 176 -10.02 0.15 -7.35
N HIS A 177 -11.13 0.59 -6.73
CA HIS A 177 -11.30 0.44 -5.28
C HIS A 177 -11.31 -1.03 -4.86
N GLU A 178 -11.89 -1.90 -5.69
CA GLU A 178 -11.98 -3.34 -5.42
C GLU A 178 -10.63 -4.06 -5.53
N ILE A 179 -9.65 -3.43 -6.20
CA ILE A 179 -8.25 -3.91 -6.22
C ILE A 179 -7.59 -3.76 -4.85
N VAL A 180 -7.96 -2.74 -4.08
CA VAL A 180 -7.35 -2.48 -2.76
C VAL A 180 -8.15 -3.17 -1.66
N SER A 181 -9.48 -3.13 -1.73
CA SER A 181 -10.36 -3.77 -0.74
C SER A 181 -11.62 -4.33 -1.39
N SER A 182 -11.75 -5.65 -1.38
CA SER A 182 -12.89 -6.43 -1.84
C SER A 182 -12.92 -7.81 -1.16
N GLN A 183 -13.32 -8.87 -1.87
CA GLN A 183 -13.09 -10.26 -1.44
C GLN A 183 -11.90 -10.89 -2.17
N LEU A 184 -11.44 -10.26 -3.25
CA LEU A 184 -10.30 -10.66 -4.07
C LEU A 184 -9.53 -9.39 -4.44
N ASP A 185 -8.64 -8.98 -3.54
CA ASP A 185 -7.86 -7.75 -3.61
C ASP A 185 -6.36 -8.00 -3.41
N ALA A 186 -5.57 -6.97 -3.70
CA ALA A 186 -4.13 -7.01 -3.60
C ALA A 186 -3.62 -7.22 -2.16
N ASP A 187 -4.38 -6.75 -1.16
CA ASP A 187 -4.10 -7.00 0.25
C ASP A 187 -4.13 -8.50 0.55
N ARG A 188 -5.27 -9.17 0.29
CA ARG A 188 -5.44 -10.61 0.47
C ARG A 188 -4.46 -11.44 -0.33
N LEU A 189 -4.26 -11.08 -1.59
CA LEU A 189 -3.35 -11.82 -2.46
C LEU A 189 -1.90 -11.74 -1.96
N ASP A 190 -1.45 -10.59 -1.43
CA ASP A 190 -0.12 -10.52 -0.81
C ASP A 190 -0.06 -11.28 0.51
N TYR A 191 -0.94 -10.98 1.49
CA TYR A 191 -0.77 -11.56 2.81
C TYR A 191 -0.96 -13.08 2.80
N LEU A 192 -1.84 -13.63 1.96
CA LEU A 192 -2.01 -15.09 1.88
C LEU A 192 -0.73 -15.78 1.41
N ALA A 193 -0.12 -15.28 0.33
CA ALA A 193 1.12 -15.83 -0.20
C ALA A 193 2.29 -15.62 0.77
N ARG A 194 2.38 -14.42 1.37
CA ARG A 194 3.44 -14.05 2.30
C ARG A 194 3.35 -14.81 3.61
N ASP A 195 2.17 -14.87 4.24
CA ASP A 195 1.96 -15.57 5.50
C ASP A 195 2.22 -17.07 5.32
N ALA A 196 1.79 -17.67 4.21
CA ALA A 196 2.08 -19.06 3.89
C ALA A 196 3.58 -19.32 3.77
N LEU A 197 4.30 -18.48 3.01
CA LEU A 197 5.76 -18.58 2.86
C LEU A 197 6.47 -18.47 4.21
N MET A 198 6.11 -17.48 5.02
CA MET A 198 6.78 -17.18 6.29
C MET A 198 6.42 -18.19 7.39
N ALA A 199 5.23 -18.80 7.33
CA ALA A 199 4.83 -19.90 8.21
C ALA A 199 5.39 -21.27 7.77
N GLY A 200 6.09 -21.34 6.62
CA GLY A 200 6.63 -22.60 6.07
C GLY A 200 5.56 -23.52 5.47
N ILE A 201 4.39 -22.98 5.15
CA ILE A 201 3.28 -23.71 4.54
C ILE A 201 3.52 -23.76 3.03
N ARG A 202 3.98 -24.92 2.55
CA ARG A 202 4.39 -25.13 1.15
C ARG A 202 3.24 -25.45 0.18
N THR A 203 2.00 -25.18 0.55
CA THR A 203 0.83 -25.58 -0.26
C THR A 203 -0.14 -24.42 -0.43
N HIS A 204 -0.32 -24.01 -1.69
CA HIS A 204 -1.36 -23.12 -2.25
C HIS A 204 -1.06 -21.61 -2.22
N ALA A 205 0.08 -21.21 -2.80
CA ALA A 205 0.05 -19.96 -3.57
C ALA A 205 -1.01 -20.15 -4.67
N PHE A 206 -2.08 -19.38 -4.63
CA PHE A 206 -2.97 -19.25 -5.78
C PHE A 206 -2.15 -18.65 -6.93
N ASP A 207 -2.29 -19.18 -8.14
CA ASP A 207 -1.56 -18.74 -9.34
C ASP A 207 -2.28 -17.61 -10.09
#